data_AF-A0A0G0NQT8-F1
#
_entry.id   AF-A0A0G0NQT8-F1
#
_cell.length_a   1.000
_cell.length_b   1.000
_cell.length_c   1.000
_cell.angle_alpha   90.00
_cell.angle_beta   90.00
_cell.angle_gamma   90.00
#
_symmetry.space_group_name_H-M   'P 1'
#
loop_
_entity.id
_entity.type
_entity.pdbx_description
1 polymer ?
#
loop_
_entity_poly.entity_id
_entity_poly.type
_entity_poly.pdbx_seq_one_letter_code
_entity_poly.pdbx_strand_id
1 'polypeptide(L)'
;MRKVGKYLIFGVLFFLIIPVARASESTGVFVDFDLKTLERGYTICADQNTLCVPIMPKRFKNKLAVKISLAELVQALPETKSAQSPVYQLDLKPEYSGMLKTPVTLTFSVNNLTTGSAIYFLDTCKKEWRQLPSRINYNKNIIQAETSFPYVQIVVLGPKEKIVDIDGLTAESALVMDKNTGEILFTKNAQEVLPIASLSKLTSILTFLDYNPGWDKQIVMEKGDFVGGATLWVKAGDVITVRDLFSSTLVGSTNNTTMALARSTGLSVAEFVAKMNQKVASLGLKHTYFVEPTGLDERNVSTAEDLSVIAREVFRNMDVVKASTTRWYKVAPVGGGLSYWVKNTSMKMLDKDLYITGSKTGWTNEAGYCLVTQAKNENREVLALVMGAAITKNYEEVYSLLKKNL
;
A
#
# COMPACT_ATOMS: atom_id res chain seq x y z
N MET A 1 20.84 -60.17 0.03
CA MET A 1 19.87 -59.13 -0.35
C MET A 1 19.89 -58.01 0.68
N ARG A 2 19.72 -56.77 0.23
CA ARG A 2 20.20 -55.50 0.80
C ARG A 2 19.68 -55.16 2.21
N LYS A 3 20.58 -54.76 3.11
CA LYS A 3 20.26 -53.93 4.29
C LYS A 3 20.23 -52.46 3.86
N VAL A 4 19.10 -51.81 4.09
CA VAL A 4 18.89 -50.37 3.90
C VAL A 4 19.43 -49.65 5.14
N GLY A 5 20.52 -48.90 4.96
CA GLY A 5 21.07 -47.98 5.96
C GLY A 5 20.77 -46.55 5.56
N LYS A 6 19.91 -45.87 6.33
CA LYS A 6 19.62 -44.44 6.22
C LYS A 6 20.86 -43.64 6.65
N TYR A 7 21.38 -42.78 5.78
CA TYR A 7 22.26 -41.69 6.18
C TYR A 7 21.48 -40.38 6.14
N LEU A 8 21.25 -39.84 7.33
CA LEU A 8 20.70 -38.51 7.56
C LEU A 8 21.86 -37.52 7.42
N ILE A 9 21.90 -36.73 6.34
CA ILE A 9 22.87 -35.64 6.19
C ILE A 9 22.32 -34.45 6.97
N PHE A 10 22.86 -34.21 8.16
CA PHE A 10 22.72 -32.92 8.84
C PHE A 10 23.55 -31.89 8.07
N GLY A 11 22.90 -31.10 7.22
CA GLY A 11 23.48 -29.89 6.65
C GLY A 11 23.58 -28.83 7.75
N VAL A 12 24.70 -28.79 8.45
CA VAL A 12 25.04 -27.68 9.35
C VAL A 12 25.30 -26.45 8.49
N LEU A 13 24.34 -25.54 8.43
CA LEU A 13 24.51 -24.23 7.82
C LEU A 13 25.48 -23.43 8.71
N PHE A 14 26.76 -23.46 8.38
CA PHE A 14 27.74 -22.55 8.99
C PHE A 14 27.37 -21.12 8.57
N PHE A 15 26.71 -20.39 9.47
CA PHE A 15 26.69 -18.93 9.37
C PHE A 15 28.10 -18.44 9.65
N LEU A 16 28.88 -18.16 8.59
CA LEU A 16 30.08 -17.35 8.73
C LEU A 16 29.64 -15.97 9.24
N ILE A 17 29.94 -15.69 10.50
CA ILE A 17 29.82 -14.35 11.07
C ILE A 17 30.93 -13.52 10.44
N ILE A 18 30.56 -12.70 9.46
CA ILE A 18 31.48 -11.79 8.78
C ILE A 18 31.61 -10.50 9.62
N PRO A 19 32.82 -10.09 10.03
CA PRO A 19 33.02 -8.83 10.74
C PRO A 19 32.59 -7.59 9.91
N VAL A 20 32.00 -6.60 10.60
CA VAL A 20 31.42 -5.39 9.98
C VAL A 20 32.18 -4.14 10.43
N ALA A 21 32.62 -3.31 9.49
CA ALA A 21 33.14 -1.97 9.76
C ALA A 21 32.02 -0.91 9.59
N ARG A 22 31.91 0.03 10.54
CA ARG A 22 30.89 1.10 10.59
C ARG A 22 31.53 2.49 10.70
N ALA A 23 30.88 3.51 10.14
CA ALA A 23 31.23 4.92 10.33
C ALA A 23 30.14 5.66 11.16
N SER A 24 30.55 6.71 11.88
CA SER A 24 29.66 7.71 12.47
C SER A 24 29.33 8.82 11.46
N GLU A 25 28.22 9.51 11.68
CA GLU A 25 27.63 10.53 10.81
C GLU A 25 28.67 11.56 10.29
N SER A 26 28.57 11.84 8.98
CA SER A 26 29.26 12.87 8.18
C SER A 26 30.57 12.55 7.44
N THR A 27 31.24 11.40 7.66
CA THR A 27 32.43 11.05 6.86
C THR A 27 32.37 9.58 6.44
N GLY A 28 32.48 9.30 5.14
CA GLY A 28 32.34 7.95 4.60
C GLY A 28 33.19 6.87 5.28
N VAL A 29 32.86 5.60 5.06
CA VAL A 29 33.62 4.47 5.61
C VAL A 29 34.86 4.25 4.76
N PHE A 30 36.03 4.15 5.39
CA PHE A 30 37.29 3.77 4.74
C PHE A 30 37.92 2.57 5.45
N VAL A 31 38.27 1.52 4.70
CA VAL A 31 38.95 0.33 5.22
C VAL A 31 40.04 -0.11 4.26
N ASP A 32 41.24 -0.36 4.78
CA ASP A 32 42.36 -0.95 4.03
C ASP A 32 42.49 -2.43 4.40
N PHE A 33 42.39 -3.32 3.41
CA PHE A 33 42.42 -4.76 3.60
C PHE A 33 43.77 -5.35 3.19
N ASP A 34 44.49 -5.89 4.16
CA ASP A 34 45.61 -6.80 3.89
C ASP A 34 45.12 -8.20 3.47
N LEU A 35 46.04 -9.02 2.95
CA LEU A 35 45.69 -10.36 2.45
C LEU A 35 45.11 -11.26 3.56
N LYS A 36 45.61 -11.15 4.79
CA LYS A 36 45.16 -11.94 5.95
C LYS A 36 43.73 -11.59 6.36
N THR A 37 43.34 -10.34 6.17
CA THR A 37 42.00 -9.82 6.46
C THR A 37 41.02 -10.27 5.37
N LEU A 38 41.44 -10.25 4.10
CA LEU A 38 40.64 -10.75 2.97
C LEU A 38 40.36 -12.26 3.04
N GLU A 39 41.18 -13.05 3.74
CA GLU A 39 40.93 -14.49 3.95
C GLU A 39 39.67 -14.79 4.77
N ARG A 40 39.21 -13.83 5.59
CA ARG A 40 38.06 -14.00 6.49
C ARG A 40 36.75 -13.45 5.93
N GLY A 41 36.84 -12.59 4.91
CA GLY A 41 35.72 -11.82 4.38
C GLY A 41 35.25 -10.73 5.34
N TYR A 42 34.72 -9.63 4.79
CA TYR A 42 34.30 -8.44 5.55
C TYR A 42 33.10 -7.77 4.87
N THR A 43 32.19 -7.18 5.65
CA THR A 43 31.11 -6.35 5.10
C THR A 43 31.31 -4.91 5.54
N ILE A 44 31.26 -3.99 4.57
CA ILE A 44 31.49 -2.57 4.80
C ILE A 44 30.17 -1.86 4.56
N CYS A 45 29.66 -1.16 5.57
CA CYS A 45 28.33 -0.55 5.52
C CYS A 45 28.41 0.95 5.79
N ALA A 46 27.85 1.75 4.89
CA ALA A 46 27.68 3.20 5.03
C ALA A 46 26.25 3.56 5.45
N ASP A 47 26.10 4.76 6.02
CA ASP A 47 24.82 5.41 6.32
C ASP A 47 23.82 4.50 7.05
N GLN A 48 24.13 4.17 8.31
CA GLN A 48 23.27 3.29 9.14
C GLN A 48 22.91 1.93 8.50
N ASN A 49 23.80 1.40 7.63
CA ASN A 49 23.63 0.17 6.84
C ASN A 49 22.66 0.28 5.64
N THR A 50 22.38 1.51 5.16
CA THR A 50 21.65 1.73 3.90
C THR A 50 22.37 1.10 2.73
N LEU A 51 23.71 1.25 2.62
CA LEU A 51 24.53 0.60 1.59
C LEU A 51 25.60 -0.28 2.26
N CYS A 52 25.59 -1.56 1.96
CA CYS A 52 26.59 -2.53 2.39
C CYS A 52 27.28 -3.21 1.19
N VAL A 53 28.59 -3.36 1.27
CA VAL A 53 29.43 -4.05 0.28
C VAL A 53 30.13 -5.23 0.95
N PRO A 54 29.63 -6.47 0.79
CA PRO A 54 30.31 -7.67 1.26
C PRO A 54 31.51 -8.00 0.36
N ILE A 55 32.68 -8.06 0.98
CA ILE A 55 33.94 -8.58 0.44
C ILE A 55 34.06 -10.03 0.87
N MET A 56 33.76 -10.96 -0.04
CA MET A 56 33.75 -12.39 0.28
C MET A 56 35.17 -12.93 0.55
N PRO A 57 35.32 -13.93 1.45
CA PRO A 57 36.61 -14.54 1.75
C PRO A 57 37.34 -15.02 0.50
N LYS A 58 38.66 -14.77 0.42
CA LYS A 58 39.56 -15.25 -0.66
C LYS A 58 39.15 -14.82 -2.08
N ARG A 59 38.24 -13.83 -2.22
CA ARG A 59 37.76 -13.33 -3.51
C ARG A 59 38.77 -12.38 -4.17
N PHE A 60 39.58 -11.69 -3.38
CA PHE A 60 40.67 -10.82 -3.85
C PHE A 60 42.04 -11.44 -3.51
N LYS A 61 42.96 -11.43 -4.47
CA LYS A 61 44.32 -11.97 -4.33
C LYS A 61 45.38 -10.93 -3.97
N ASN A 62 45.00 -9.66 -3.98
CA ASN A 62 45.84 -8.50 -3.73
C ASN A 62 45.17 -7.62 -2.66
N LYS A 63 45.92 -6.66 -2.11
CA LYS A 63 45.36 -5.64 -1.19
C LYS A 63 44.24 -4.85 -1.87
N LEU A 64 43.29 -4.41 -1.06
CA LEU A 64 42.13 -3.64 -1.49
C LEU A 64 41.84 -2.57 -0.45
N ALA A 65 41.84 -1.30 -0.85
CA ALA A 65 41.24 -0.26 -0.03
C ALA A 65 39.82 0.03 -0.51
N VAL A 66 38.88 0.19 0.42
CA VAL A 66 37.48 0.47 0.12
C VAL A 66 37.06 1.75 0.82
N LYS A 67 36.55 2.71 0.06
CA LYS A 67 35.91 3.92 0.56
C LYS A 67 34.48 4.00 0.03
N ILE A 68 33.53 4.24 0.94
CA ILE A 68 32.13 4.53 0.60
C ILE A 68 31.75 5.85 1.27
N SER A 69 31.46 6.88 0.49
CA SER A 69 31.05 8.19 1.02
C SER A 69 29.79 8.68 0.34
N LEU A 70 28.99 9.48 1.05
CA LEU A 70 27.94 10.28 0.42
C LEU A 70 28.57 11.19 -0.64
N ALA A 71 27.86 11.39 -1.74
CA ALA A 71 28.32 12.19 -2.86
C ALA A 71 27.22 13.13 -3.34
N GLU A 72 27.63 14.31 -3.78
CA GLU A 72 26.75 15.23 -4.47
C GLU A 72 26.45 14.73 -5.89
N LEU A 73 25.30 15.14 -6.40
CA LEU A 73 24.81 14.76 -7.71
C LEU A 73 25.56 15.57 -8.78
N VAL A 74 26.52 14.94 -9.45
CA VAL A 74 27.31 15.61 -10.51
C VAL A 74 26.61 15.58 -11.88
N GLN A 75 25.59 14.73 -12.03
CA GLN A 75 24.79 14.58 -13.24
C GLN A 75 23.32 14.35 -12.88
N ALA A 76 22.42 15.09 -13.51
CA ALA A 76 20.98 14.98 -13.29
C ALA A 76 20.48 13.53 -13.47
N LEU A 77 19.53 13.12 -12.61
CA LEU A 77 18.90 11.81 -12.71
C LEU A 77 18.00 11.73 -13.97
N PRO A 78 17.76 10.53 -14.53
CA PRO A 78 16.82 10.37 -15.63
C PRO A 78 15.44 10.95 -15.28
N GLU A 79 14.82 11.67 -16.21
CA GLU A 79 13.55 12.41 -15.96
C GLU A 79 12.41 11.53 -15.44
N THR A 80 12.37 10.26 -15.87
CA THR A 80 11.36 9.27 -15.49
C THR A 80 11.69 8.53 -14.20
N LYS A 81 12.75 8.93 -13.48
CA LYS A 81 13.26 8.26 -12.29
C LYS A 81 13.38 9.20 -11.09
N SER A 82 13.19 8.65 -9.89
CA SER A 82 13.41 9.35 -8.61
C SER A 82 14.40 8.57 -7.75
N ALA A 83 15.20 9.27 -6.95
CA ALA A 83 16.13 8.64 -6.04
C ALA A 83 15.36 8.02 -4.85
N GLN A 84 15.61 6.74 -4.59
CA GLN A 84 15.10 6.02 -3.43
C GLN A 84 16.20 5.79 -2.38
N SER A 85 17.45 6.17 -2.68
CA SER A 85 18.57 6.21 -1.72
C SER A 85 19.39 7.50 -1.92
N PRO A 86 20.27 7.86 -0.97
CA PRO A 86 21.34 8.82 -1.25
C PRO A 86 22.24 8.34 -2.40
N VAL A 87 22.97 9.28 -3.01
CA VAL A 87 24.05 8.96 -3.94
C VAL A 87 25.33 8.70 -3.15
N TYR A 88 25.99 7.59 -3.47
CA TYR A 88 27.26 7.21 -2.87
C TYR A 88 28.38 7.22 -3.90
N GLN A 89 29.54 7.74 -3.53
CA GLN A 89 30.80 7.48 -4.22
C GLN A 89 31.40 6.20 -3.66
N LEU A 90 31.56 5.20 -4.52
CA LEU A 90 32.30 3.99 -4.25
C LEU A 90 33.72 4.13 -4.84
N ASP A 91 34.73 3.89 -4.00
CA ASP A 91 36.15 3.92 -4.38
C ASP A 91 36.85 2.68 -3.80
N LEU A 92 36.98 1.67 -4.66
CA LEU A 92 37.68 0.42 -4.47
C LEU A 92 39.04 0.57 -5.17
N LYS A 93 40.13 0.66 -4.40
CA LYS A 93 41.50 0.81 -4.92
C LYS A 93 42.21 -0.54 -4.89
N PRO A 94 42.10 -1.35 -5.96
CA PRO A 94 42.98 -2.49 -6.14
C PRO A 94 44.40 -2.01 -6.44
N GLU A 95 45.38 -2.87 -6.19
CA GLU A 95 46.80 -2.61 -6.46
C GLU A 95 47.12 -2.29 -7.93
N TYR A 96 46.29 -2.75 -8.87
CA TYR A 96 46.44 -2.48 -10.31
C TYR A 96 45.27 -1.64 -10.83
N SER A 97 45.58 -0.55 -11.54
CA SER A 97 44.58 0.33 -12.14
C SER A 97 43.75 -0.37 -13.22
N GLY A 98 42.43 -0.34 -13.12
CA GLY A 98 41.51 -0.90 -14.11
C GLY A 98 40.25 -1.50 -13.49
N MET A 99 39.37 -2.07 -14.31
CA MET A 99 38.16 -2.75 -13.84
C MET A 99 38.52 -3.90 -12.88
N LEU A 100 37.68 -4.13 -11.89
CA LEU A 100 37.84 -5.28 -11.01
C LEU A 100 37.67 -6.57 -11.81
N LYS A 101 38.70 -7.42 -11.78
CA LYS A 101 38.64 -8.79 -12.32
C LYS A 101 37.54 -9.63 -11.65
N THR A 102 37.19 -9.26 -10.43
CA THR A 102 36.17 -9.93 -9.64
C THR A 102 35.15 -8.90 -9.15
N PRO A 103 33.89 -8.98 -9.61
CA PRO A 103 32.85 -8.05 -9.19
C PRO A 103 32.62 -8.08 -7.68
N VAL A 104 32.18 -6.96 -7.12
CA VAL A 104 31.64 -6.88 -5.76
C VAL A 104 30.12 -6.80 -5.80
N THR A 105 29.47 -7.30 -4.76
CA THR A 105 28.02 -7.14 -4.59
C THR A 105 27.74 -5.84 -3.83
N LEU A 106 26.80 -5.07 -4.35
CA LEU A 106 26.17 -3.93 -3.67
C LEU A 106 24.88 -4.44 -3.02
N THR A 107 24.64 -4.11 -1.76
CA THR A 107 23.40 -4.43 -1.05
C THR A 107 22.84 -3.16 -0.44
N PHE A 108 21.67 -2.72 -0.91
CA PHE A 108 20.97 -1.59 -0.35
C PHE A 108 19.75 -2.05 0.48
N SER A 109 19.53 -1.40 1.62
CA SER A 109 18.31 -1.52 2.43
C SER A 109 17.51 -0.23 2.31
N VAL A 110 16.35 -0.27 1.64
CA VAL A 110 15.58 0.92 1.24
C VAL A 110 14.08 0.70 1.49
N ASN A 111 13.44 1.60 2.23
CA ASN A 111 12.06 1.41 2.69
C ASN A 111 10.99 1.43 1.60
N ASN A 112 11.25 2.09 0.46
CA ASN A 112 10.23 2.36 -0.58
C ASN A 112 10.59 1.69 -1.92
N LEU A 113 11.04 0.43 -1.92
CA LEU A 113 11.30 -0.30 -3.16
C LEU A 113 9.99 -0.61 -3.89
N THR A 114 9.93 -0.28 -5.18
CA THR A 114 8.76 -0.46 -6.04
C THR A 114 9.09 -1.32 -7.26
N THR A 115 8.05 -1.77 -7.97
CA THR A 115 8.23 -2.43 -9.28
C THR A 115 8.93 -1.46 -10.23
N GLY A 116 10.14 -1.81 -10.68
CA GLY A 116 10.97 -0.95 -11.54
C GLY A 116 12.10 -0.20 -10.81
N SER A 117 12.26 -0.41 -9.50
CA SER A 117 13.47 -0.03 -8.77
C SER A 117 14.71 -0.77 -9.29
N ALA A 118 15.83 -0.09 -9.40
CA ALA A 118 17.11 -0.70 -9.71
C ALA A 118 18.28 0.12 -9.15
N ILE A 119 19.44 -0.52 -9.00
CA ILE A 119 20.69 0.17 -8.71
C ILE A 119 21.23 0.73 -10.03
N TYR A 120 21.61 2.01 -10.02
CA TYR A 120 22.21 2.71 -11.15
C TYR A 120 23.63 3.12 -10.80
N PHE A 121 24.46 3.22 -11.83
CA PHE A 121 25.80 3.78 -11.76
C PHE A 121 25.96 4.93 -12.76
N LEU A 122 26.77 5.93 -12.43
CA LEU A 122 27.08 7.01 -13.36
C LEU A 122 28.19 6.59 -14.33
N ASP A 123 27.86 6.51 -15.62
CA ASP A 123 28.85 6.38 -16.70
C ASP A 123 29.39 7.78 -17.01
N THR A 124 30.55 8.11 -16.43
CA THR A 124 31.17 9.45 -16.59
C THR A 124 31.63 9.75 -18.01
N CYS A 125 31.90 8.72 -18.82
CA CYS A 125 32.29 8.88 -20.22
C CYS A 125 31.09 9.34 -21.06
N LYS A 126 29.90 8.82 -20.75
CA LYS A 126 28.66 9.16 -21.46
C LYS A 126 27.80 10.19 -20.76
N LYS A 127 28.16 10.58 -19.52
CA LYS A 127 27.42 11.50 -18.66
C LYS A 127 25.97 11.06 -18.45
N GLU A 128 25.76 9.76 -18.24
CA GLU A 128 24.43 9.19 -18.06
C GLU A 128 24.39 8.15 -16.95
N TRP A 129 23.24 8.04 -16.28
CA TRP A 129 22.99 6.99 -15.30
C TRP A 129 22.57 5.70 -16.00
N ARG A 130 23.29 4.62 -15.74
CA ARG A 130 23.06 3.31 -16.33
C ARG A 130 22.64 2.30 -15.28
N GLN A 131 21.67 1.47 -15.64
CA GLN A 131 21.13 0.46 -14.74
C GLN A 131 22.08 -0.72 -14.60
N LEU A 132 22.27 -1.20 -13.37
CA LEU A 132 22.86 -2.50 -13.08
C LEU A 132 21.76 -3.58 -13.01
N PRO A 133 22.03 -4.80 -13.48
CA PRO A 133 21.14 -5.95 -13.26
C PRO A 133 20.91 -6.16 -11.76
N SER A 134 19.71 -5.79 -11.30
CA SER A 134 19.38 -5.72 -9.88
C SER A 134 18.40 -6.82 -9.48
N ARG A 135 18.56 -7.36 -8.26
CA ARG A 135 17.67 -8.35 -7.65
C ARG A 135 17.03 -7.74 -6.41
N ILE A 136 15.71 -7.82 -6.31
CA ILE A 136 14.94 -7.24 -5.20
C ILE A 136 14.34 -8.33 -4.33
N ASN A 137 14.42 -8.15 -3.02
CA ASN A 137 13.64 -8.87 -2.02
C ASN A 137 12.70 -7.89 -1.33
N TYR A 138 11.47 -7.79 -1.84
CA TYR A 138 10.45 -6.84 -1.34
C TYR A 138 10.11 -7.08 0.13
N ASN A 139 10.06 -8.33 0.60
CA ASN A 139 9.73 -8.64 2.00
C ASN A 139 10.76 -8.11 3.00
N LYS A 140 12.01 -7.93 2.54
CA LYS A 140 13.11 -7.44 3.37
C LYS A 140 13.53 -6.01 3.02
N ASN A 141 12.90 -5.39 2.03
CA ASN A 141 13.30 -4.07 1.53
C ASN A 141 14.78 -4.01 1.10
N ILE A 142 15.28 -5.10 0.50
CA ILE A 142 16.68 -5.23 0.06
C ILE A 142 16.75 -5.25 -1.47
N ILE A 143 17.67 -4.49 -2.04
CA ILE A 143 18.05 -4.55 -3.46
C ILE A 143 19.55 -4.79 -3.62
N GLN A 144 19.92 -5.68 -4.55
CA GLN A 144 21.31 -6.08 -4.76
C GLN A 144 21.71 -6.05 -6.23
N ALA A 145 22.96 -5.70 -6.53
CA ALA A 145 23.55 -5.80 -7.87
C ALA A 145 25.05 -6.07 -7.77
N GLU A 146 25.66 -6.59 -8.84
CA GLU A 146 27.11 -6.72 -8.92
C GLU A 146 27.72 -5.59 -9.76
N THR A 147 28.93 -5.16 -9.40
CA THR A 147 29.69 -4.16 -10.17
C THR A 147 31.18 -4.51 -10.22
N SER A 148 31.79 -4.32 -11.38
CA SER A 148 33.25 -4.32 -11.57
C SER A 148 33.85 -2.91 -11.61
N PHE A 149 33.00 -1.90 -11.42
CA PHE A 149 33.23 -0.49 -11.11
C PHE A 149 34.18 -0.21 -9.95
N PRO A 150 35.52 -0.03 -10.06
CA PRO A 150 36.31 0.28 -8.88
C PRO A 150 36.03 1.70 -8.38
N TYR A 151 35.71 2.64 -9.26
CA TYR A 151 35.48 4.04 -8.93
C TYR A 151 34.22 4.53 -9.62
N VAL A 152 33.11 4.67 -8.88
CA VAL A 152 31.82 4.98 -9.48
C VAL A 152 30.82 5.58 -8.49
N GLN A 153 29.97 6.50 -8.95
CA GLN A 153 28.80 6.92 -8.19
C GLN A 153 27.65 5.93 -8.39
N ILE A 154 26.99 5.55 -7.30
CA ILE A 154 25.88 4.60 -7.28
C ILE A 154 24.68 5.13 -6.50
N VAL A 155 23.48 4.75 -6.94
CA VAL A 155 22.21 5.17 -6.33
C VAL A 155 21.11 4.16 -6.65
N VAL A 156 20.13 4.00 -5.77
CA VAL A 156 18.89 3.27 -6.08
C VAL A 156 17.89 4.24 -6.68
N LEU A 157 17.44 3.98 -7.91
CA LEU A 157 16.38 4.75 -8.56
C LEU A 157 15.12 3.91 -8.73
N GLY A 158 13.97 4.51 -8.41
CA GLY A 158 12.65 4.00 -8.75
C GLY A 158 12.04 4.76 -9.92
N PRO A 159 10.92 4.28 -10.48
CA PRO A 159 10.06 5.14 -11.31
C PRO A 159 9.77 6.45 -10.56
N LYS A 160 9.89 7.58 -11.25
CA LYS A 160 9.42 8.85 -10.72
C LYS A 160 7.91 8.77 -10.69
N GLU A 161 7.31 8.88 -9.51
CA GLU A 161 5.87 9.04 -9.40
C GLU A 161 5.47 10.21 -10.29
N LYS A 162 4.52 9.96 -11.19
CA LYS A 162 3.92 11.02 -11.97
C LYS A 162 3.12 11.84 -10.96
N ILE A 163 3.74 12.87 -10.38
CA ILE A 163 2.98 13.90 -9.67
C ILE A 163 2.17 14.60 -10.76
N VAL A 164 1.00 14.04 -11.04
CA VAL A 164 -0.02 14.70 -11.83
C VAL A 164 -0.47 15.85 -10.93
N ASP A 165 0.07 17.04 -11.15
CA ASP A 165 -0.42 18.20 -10.44
C ASP A 165 -1.91 18.35 -10.80
N ILE A 166 -2.77 18.26 -9.79
CA ILE A 166 -4.20 18.46 -9.93
C ILE A 166 -4.53 19.75 -9.22
N ASP A 167 -4.44 20.83 -9.99
CA ASP A 167 -4.91 22.15 -9.58
C ASP A 167 -6.26 22.05 -8.89
N GLY A 168 -6.35 22.61 -7.69
CA GLY A 168 -7.60 22.77 -6.96
C GLY A 168 -8.05 21.59 -6.08
N LEU A 169 -7.20 20.59 -5.81
CA LEU A 169 -7.49 19.57 -4.77
C LEU A 169 -7.52 20.19 -3.37
N THR A 170 -8.72 20.31 -2.80
CA THR A 170 -8.94 20.81 -1.43
C THR A 170 -8.94 19.70 -0.38
N ALA A 171 -9.04 18.42 -0.78
CA ALA A 171 -8.87 17.29 0.13
C ALA A 171 -7.53 17.33 0.88
N GLU A 172 -7.56 16.99 2.16
CA GLU A 172 -6.37 16.87 3.01
C GLU A 172 -5.47 15.72 2.56
N SER A 173 -6.06 14.60 2.15
CA SER A 173 -5.35 13.43 1.64
C SER A 173 -6.03 12.86 0.38
N ALA A 174 -5.24 12.35 -0.56
CA ALA A 174 -5.73 11.77 -1.80
C ALA A 174 -4.78 10.70 -2.35
N LEU A 175 -5.33 9.74 -3.09
CA LEU A 175 -4.54 8.69 -3.75
C LEU A 175 -5.24 8.20 -5.03
N VAL A 176 -4.44 7.87 -6.05
CA VAL A 176 -4.88 7.15 -7.24
C VAL A 176 -4.04 5.88 -7.40
N MET A 177 -4.70 4.76 -7.65
CA MET A 177 -4.10 3.44 -7.80
C MET A 177 -4.62 2.76 -9.07
N ASP A 178 -3.72 2.12 -9.81
CA ASP A 178 -4.12 1.14 -10.82
C ASP A 178 -4.68 -0.11 -10.12
N LYS A 179 -5.96 -0.45 -10.38
CA LYS A 179 -6.65 -1.54 -9.67
C LYS A 179 -5.95 -2.88 -9.90
N ASN A 180 -5.45 -3.12 -11.12
CA ASN A 180 -4.95 -4.43 -11.52
C ASN A 180 -3.54 -4.67 -10.99
N THR A 181 -2.65 -3.69 -11.12
CA THR A 181 -1.25 -3.83 -10.70
C THR A 181 -1.04 -3.45 -9.23
N GLY A 182 -1.90 -2.61 -8.66
CA GLY A 182 -1.67 -1.98 -7.37
C GLY A 182 -0.66 -0.85 -7.39
N GLU A 183 -0.21 -0.44 -8.57
CA GLU A 183 0.70 0.69 -8.72
C GLU A 183 0.01 1.99 -8.28
N ILE A 184 0.66 2.72 -7.39
CA ILE A 184 0.23 4.06 -6.98
C ILE A 184 0.62 5.04 -8.08
N LEU A 185 -0.36 5.75 -8.62
CA LEU A 185 -0.22 6.67 -9.75
C LEU A 185 -0.12 8.13 -9.29
N PHE A 186 -0.72 8.45 -8.16
CA PHE A 186 -0.74 9.77 -7.55
C PHE A 186 -0.97 9.66 -6.05
N THR A 187 -0.34 10.54 -5.27
CA THR A 187 -0.58 10.70 -3.83
C THR A 187 -0.58 12.17 -3.45
N LYS A 188 -1.35 12.50 -2.40
CA LYS A 188 -1.25 13.71 -1.61
C LYS A 188 -1.43 13.30 -0.16
N ASN A 189 -0.42 13.51 0.68
CA ASN A 189 -0.49 13.21 2.12
C ASN A 189 -1.02 11.78 2.41
N ALA A 190 -0.61 10.79 1.62
CA ALA A 190 -1.32 9.51 1.57
C ALA A 190 -1.12 8.62 2.83
N GLN A 191 -0.17 8.99 3.70
CA GLN A 191 0.11 8.34 4.98
C GLN A 191 -0.47 9.10 6.19
N GLU A 192 -1.17 10.22 5.97
CA GLU A 192 -1.83 10.96 7.04
C GLU A 192 -3.02 10.17 7.58
N VAL A 193 -3.06 10.02 8.91
CA VAL A 193 -4.13 9.30 9.62
C VAL A 193 -5.26 10.26 9.89
N LEU A 194 -6.39 10.08 9.22
CA LEU A 194 -7.57 10.93 9.36
C LEU A 194 -8.81 10.10 9.70
N PRO A 195 -9.82 10.69 10.35
CA PRO A 195 -11.15 10.10 10.42
C PRO A 195 -11.71 9.85 9.02
N ILE A 196 -12.31 8.69 8.78
CA ILE A 196 -12.72 8.27 7.42
C ILE A 196 -14.23 8.20 7.20
N ALA A 197 -14.99 8.60 8.22
CA ALA A 197 -16.44 8.52 8.23
C ALA A 197 -16.94 7.16 7.69
N SER A 198 -18.02 7.18 6.90
CA SER A 198 -18.66 6.00 6.33
C SER A 198 -17.82 5.20 5.31
N LEU A 199 -16.58 5.59 4.98
CA LEU A 199 -15.67 4.67 4.30
C LEU A 199 -15.35 3.44 5.17
N SER A 200 -15.51 3.56 6.50
CA SER A 200 -15.45 2.44 7.45
C SER A 200 -16.32 1.25 7.06
N LYS A 201 -17.46 1.52 6.42
CA LYS A 201 -18.41 0.48 5.97
C LYS A 201 -17.80 -0.47 4.94
N LEU A 202 -16.74 -0.07 4.23
CA LEU A 202 -16.04 -0.98 3.31
C LEU A 202 -15.40 -2.14 4.07
N THR A 203 -14.76 -1.87 5.22
CA THR A 203 -14.22 -2.91 6.09
C THR A 203 -15.33 -3.70 6.79
N SER A 204 -16.42 -3.04 7.20
CA SER A 204 -17.59 -3.74 7.75
C SER A 204 -18.17 -4.73 6.74
N ILE A 205 -18.23 -4.35 5.47
CA ILE A 205 -18.70 -5.24 4.39
C ILE A 205 -17.72 -6.38 4.14
N LEU A 206 -16.42 -6.13 4.07
CA LEU A 206 -15.41 -7.20 3.98
C LEU A 206 -15.52 -8.18 5.15
N THR A 207 -15.73 -7.67 6.36
CA THR A 207 -15.87 -8.48 7.57
C THR A 207 -17.17 -9.28 7.54
N PHE A 208 -18.29 -8.65 7.18
CA PHE A 208 -19.58 -9.33 7.04
C PHE A 208 -19.53 -10.48 6.04
N LEU A 209 -18.84 -10.31 4.90
CA LEU A 209 -18.74 -11.33 3.86
C LEU A 209 -18.09 -12.64 4.36
N ASP A 210 -17.17 -12.58 5.33
CA ASP A 210 -16.59 -13.78 5.95
C ASP A 210 -17.59 -14.58 6.80
N TYR A 211 -18.64 -13.92 7.30
CA TYR A 211 -19.63 -14.48 8.24
C TYR A 211 -21.06 -14.37 7.70
N ASN A 212 -21.22 -14.25 6.37
CA ASN A 212 -22.53 -14.04 5.75
C ASN A 212 -23.46 -15.22 6.09
N PRO A 213 -24.56 -14.98 6.82
CA PRO A 213 -25.44 -16.06 7.29
C PRO A 213 -26.45 -16.52 6.23
N GLY A 214 -26.34 -16.00 5.00
CA GLY A 214 -27.28 -16.21 3.90
C GLY A 214 -28.08 -14.95 3.60
N TRP A 215 -28.17 -14.60 2.31
CA TRP A 215 -28.76 -13.36 1.83
C TRP A 215 -30.25 -13.20 2.12
N ASP A 216 -30.98 -14.32 2.18
CA ASP A 216 -32.43 -14.32 2.37
C ASP A 216 -32.82 -14.50 3.86
N LYS A 217 -31.82 -14.58 4.76
CA LYS A 217 -32.05 -14.58 6.20
C LYS A 217 -32.74 -13.28 6.59
N GLN A 218 -33.75 -13.43 7.44
CA GLN A 218 -34.58 -12.33 7.93
C GLN A 218 -34.07 -11.85 9.28
N ILE A 219 -33.89 -10.54 9.42
CA ILE A 219 -33.37 -9.89 10.62
C ILE A 219 -34.41 -8.91 11.12
N VAL A 220 -34.80 -9.06 12.38
CA VAL A 220 -35.64 -8.07 13.07
C VAL A 220 -34.77 -6.87 13.41
N MET A 221 -35.18 -5.68 12.99
CA MET A 221 -34.53 -4.42 13.38
C MET A 221 -34.71 -4.19 14.88
N GLU A 222 -33.63 -3.94 15.60
CA GLU A 222 -33.62 -3.70 17.04
C GLU A 222 -33.46 -2.21 17.35
N LYS A 223 -33.92 -1.74 18.51
CA LYS A 223 -33.73 -0.35 18.94
C LYS A 223 -32.25 0.06 18.95
N GLY A 224 -31.36 -0.88 19.30
CA GLY A 224 -29.91 -0.66 19.33
C GLY A 224 -29.28 -0.44 17.95
N ASP A 225 -29.97 -0.77 16.85
CA ASP A 225 -29.45 -0.50 15.50
C ASP A 225 -29.51 1.00 15.17
N PHE A 226 -30.39 1.78 15.81
CA PHE A 226 -30.63 3.19 15.50
C PHE A 226 -29.64 4.13 16.21
N VAL A 227 -28.39 4.12 15.74
CA VAL A 227 -27.26 4.87 16.33
C VAL A 227 -27.14 6.33 15.89
N GLY A 228 -28.07 6.82 15.04
CA GLY A 228 -28.03 8.17 14.47
C GLY A 228 -27.28 8.24 13.12
N GLY A 229 -27.23 9.44 12.54
CA GLY A 229 -26.66 9.67 11.20
C GLY A 229 -27.57 9.18 10.06
N ALA A 230 -26.97 8.86 8.91
CA ALA A 230 -27.70 8.35 7.75
C ALA A 230 -28.47 7.07 8.11
N THR A 231 -29.78 7.04 7.87
CA THR A 231 -30.67 6.01 8.44
C THR A 231 -31.69 5.58 7.38
N LEU A 232 -31.93 4.27 7.28
CA LEU A 232 -33.06 3.71 6.52
C LEU A 232 -34.34 3.90 7.34
N TRP A 233 -35.41 4.38 6.73
CA TRP A 233 -36.64 4.82 7.42
C TRP A 233 -37.57 3.67 7.87
N VAL A 234 -36.99 2.53 8.22
CA VAL A 234 -37.66 1.40 8.88
C VAL A 234 -37.76 1.63 10.38
N LYS A 235 -38.58 0.84 11.07
CA LYS A 235 -38.80 0.90 12.52
C LYS A 235 -38.23 -0.32 13.22
N ALA A 236 -37.92 -0.20 14.51
CA ALA A 236 -37.65 -1.36 15.34
C ALA A 236 -38.85 -2.31 15.32
N GLY A 237 -38.59 -3.61 15.16
CA GLY A 237 -39.61 -4.63 14.94
C GLY A 237 -39.85 -4.98 13.45
N ASP A 238 -39.49 -4.10 12.51
CA ASP A 238 -39.55 -4.44 11.09
C ASP A 238 -38.58 -5.58 10.77
N VAL A 239 -39.00 -6.49 9.90
CA VAL A 239 -38.19 -7.62 9.46
C VAL A 239 -37.58 -7.31 8.09
N ILE A 240 -36.25 -7.31 7.99
CA ILE A 240 -35.52 -6.95 6.78
C ILE A 240 -34.58 -8.09 6.39
N THR A 241 -34.45 -8.36 5.09
CA THR A 241 -33.52 -9.40 4.61
C THR A 241 -32.07 -8.92 4.70
N VAL A 242 -31.13 -9.86 4.90
CA VAL A 242 -29.69 -9.56 4.87
C VAL A 242 -29.28 -8.88 3.55
N ARG A 243 -29.88 -9.26 2.42
CA ARG A 243 -29.69 -8.62 1.11
C ARG A 243 -30.07 -7.14 1.11
N ASP A 244 -31.21 -6.80 1.70
CA ASP A 244 -31.68 -5.41 1.80
C ASP A 244 -30.79 -4.60 2.74
N LEU A 245 -30.37 -5.18 3.87
CA LEU A 245 -29.45 -4.53 4.81
C LEU A 245 -28.10 -4.21 4.15
N PHE A 246 -27.51 -5.19 3.47
CA PHE A 246 -26.26 -5.04 2.73
C PHE A 246 -26.36 -3.99 1.63
N SER A 247 -27.41 -4.07 0.81
CA SER A 247 -27.62 -3.13 -0.29
C SER A 247 -27.83 -1.71 0.24
N SER A 248 -28.63 -1.54 1.29
CA SER A 248 -28.89 -0.23 1.91
C SER A 248 -27.68 0.37 2.64
N THR A 249 -26.80 -0.49 3.15
CA THR A 249 -25.51 -0.10 3.74
C THR A 249 -24.62 0.55 2.68
N LEU A 250 -24.54 -0.02 1.48
CA LEU A 250 -23.68 0.48 0.40
C LEU A 250 -24.33 1.62 -0.40
N VAL A 251 -25.63 1.51 -0.72
CA VAL A 251 -26.37 2.51 -1.52
C VAL A 251 -26.60 3.78 -0.70
N GLY A 252 -27.26 3.66 0.45
CA GLY A 252 -27.68 4.82 1.25
C GLY A 252 -26.70 5.21 2.36
N SER A 253 -25.62 4.45 2.54
CA SER A 253 -24.71 4.63 3.68
C SER A 253 -25.40 4.50 5.05
N THR A 254 -26.48 3.73 5.12
CA THR A 254 -27.38 3.74 6.29
C THR A 254 -26.79 2.99 7.49
N ASN A 255 -26.65 3.70 8.62
CA ASN A 255 -26.01 3.23 9.84
C ASN A 255 -26.81 2.13 10.52
N ASN A 256 -28.13 2.28 10.61
CA ASN A 256 -28.99 1.25 11.22
C ASN A 256 -28.96 -0.07 10.47
N THR A 257 -28.88 -0.05 9.15
CA THR A 257 -28.72 -1.28 8.38
C THR A 257 -27.33 -1.88 8.54
N THR A 258 -26.29 -1.05 8.73
CA THR A 258 -24.93 -1.53 9.00
C THR A 258 -24.85 -2.23 10.36
N MET A 259 -25.49 -1.69 11.40
CA MET A 259 -25.55 -2.31 12.72
C MET A 259 -26.32 -3.64 12.68
N ALA A 260 -27.49 -3.66 12.05
CA ALA A 260 -28.26 -4.88 11.86
C ALA A 260 -27.52 -5.92 11.01
N LEU A 261 -26.77 -5.49 9.98
CA LEU A 261 -25.94 -6.35 9.14
C LEU A 261 -24.81 -6.98 9.94
N ALA A 262 -24.12 -6.20 10.78
CA ALA A 262 -23.09 -6.73 11.68
C ALA A 262 -23.67 -7.78 12.64
N ARG A 263 -24.80 -7.48 13.29
CA ARG A 263 -25.51 -8.40 14.19
C ARG A 263 -26.00 -9.66 13.46
N SER A 264 -26.35 -9.57 12.18
CA SER A 264 -26.85 -10.72 11.40
C SER A 264 -25.87 -11.90 11.34
N THR A 265 -24.56 -11.61 11.48
CA THR A 265 -23.46 -12.59 11.52
C THR A 265 -23.49 -13.50 12.75
N GLY A 266 -24.25 -13.14 13.79
CA GLY A 266 -24.25 -13.82 15.09
C GLY A 266 -23.16 -13.34 16.05
N LEU A 267 -22.31 -12.40 15.63
CA LEU A 267 -21.32 -11.74 16.48
C LEU A 267 -21.97 -10.57 17.25
N SER A 268 -21.52 -10.34 18.48
CA SER A 268 -21.76 -9.06 19.15
C SER A 268 -21.05 -7.92 18.41
N VAL A 269 -21.47 -6.67 18.65
CA VAL A 269 -20.83 -5.51 18.02
C VAL A 269 -19.33 -5.43 18.37
N ALA A 270 -18.97 -5.71 19.62
CA ALA A 270 -17.57 -5.72 20.06
C ALA A 270 -16.75 -6.80 19.34
N GLU A 271 -17.30 -8.00 19.18
CA GLU A 271 -16.63 -9.07 18.42
C GLU A 271 -16.52 -8.73 16.93
N PHE A 272 -17.57 -8.12 16.34
CA PHE A 272 -17.54 -7.68 14.95
C PHE A 272 -16.45 -6.63 14.71
N VAL A 273 -16.33 -5.63 15.59
CA VAL A 273 -15.25 -4.63 15.53
C VAL A 273 -13.87 -5.27 15.71
N ALA A 274 -13.74 -6.24 16.61
CA ALA A 274 -12.50 -7.01 16.74
C ALA A 274 -12.15 -7.76 15.43
N LYS A 275 -13.15 -8.30 14.72
CA LYS A 275 -12.97 -8.91 13.40
C LYS A 275 -12.62 -7.91 12.31
N MET A 276 -13.16 -6.69 12.35
CA MET A 276 -12.76 -5.61 11.44
C MET A 276 -11.27 -5.25 11.63
N ASN A 277 -10.82 -5.09 12.87
CA ASN A 277 -9.42 -4.79 13.18
C ASN A 277 -8.49 -5.97 12.83
N GLN A 278 -8.93 -7.21 13.09
CA GLN A 278 -8.22 -8.40 12.65
C GLN A 278 -8.08 -8.46 11.12
N LYS A 279 -9.14 -8.08 10.38
CA LYS A 279 -9.14 -8.06 8.91
C LYS A 279 -8.08 -7.09 8.38
N VAL A 280 -8.07 -5.84 8.84
CA VAL A 280 -7.08 -4.85 8.35
C VAL A 280 -5.65 -5.21 8.77
N ALA A 281 -5.45 -5.77 9.96
CA ALA A 281 -4.15 -6.29 10.37
C ALA A 281 -3.66 -7.43 9.46
N SER A 282 -4.55 -8.33 9.03
CA SER A 282 -4.22 -9.43 8.11
C SER A 282 -3.85 -8.96 6.70
N LEU A 283 -4.29 -7.75 6.33
CA LEU A 283 -3.95 -7.09 5.08
C LEU A 283 -2.65 -6.25 5.19
N GLY A 284 -2.01 -6.22 6.37
CA GLY A 284 -0.79 -5.47 6.62
C GLY A 284 -1.00 -3.95 6.82
N LEU A 285 -2.23 -3.52 7.06
CA LEU A 285 -2.63 -2.11 7.16
C LEU A 285 -2.37 -1.63 8.59
N LYS A 286 -1.33 -0.82 8.76
CA LYS A 286 -0.80 -0.45 10.08
C LYS A 286 -1.42 0.82 10.65
N HIS A 287 -2.10 1.60 9.81
CA HIS A 287 -2.59 2.93 10.14
C HIS A 287 -4.12 3.02 10.09
N THR A 288 -4.80 1.87 10.00
CA THR A 288 -6.27 1.76 10.07
C THR A 288 -6.71 1.17 11.42
N TYR A 289 -7.72 1.79 12.02
CA TYR A 289 -8.33 1.29 13.26
C TYR A 289 -9.82 1.63 13.33
N PHE A 290 -10.62 0.71 13.87
CA PHE A 290 -12.06 0.85 14.04
C PHE A 290 -12.48 0.67 15.50
N VAL A 291 -13.35 1.54 15.98
CA VAL A 291 -14.06 1.42 17.26
C VAL A 291 -15.52 1.01 17.08
N GLU A 292 -16.09 1.22 15.89
CA GLU A 292 -17.46 0.84 15.56
C GLU A 292 -17.69 0.59 14.04
N PRO A 293 -18.78 -0.08 13.62
CA PRO A 293 -18.93 -0.56 12.23
C PRO A 293 -19.37 0.49 11.18
N THR A 294 -19.83 1.66 11.58
CA THR A 294 -20.54 2.59 10.70
C THR A 294 -19.67 3.74 10.18
N GLY A 295 -18.62 4.12 10.91
CA GLY A 295 -17.85 5.34 10.64
C GLY A 295 -18.52 6.61 11.14
N LEU A 296 -19.29 6.53 12.23
CA LEU A 296 -19.85 7.68 12.92
C LEU A 296 -18.87 8.24 13.96
N ASP A 297 -18.05 7.38 14.57
CA ASP A 297 -17.05 7.78 15.56
C ASP A 297 -15.77 8.27 14.88
N GLU A 298 -15.24 9.42 15.33
CA GLU A 298 -14.01 10.02 14.78
C GLU A 298 -12.76 9.13 14.96
N ARG A 299 -12.79 8.20 15.92
CA ARG A 299 -11.69 7.25 16.16
C ARG A 299 -11.66 6.12 15.13
N ASN A 300 -12.64 6.03 14.25
CA ASN A 300 -12.53 5.25 13.02
C ASN A 300 -11.63 5.99 12.03
N VAL A 301 -10.36 5.58 11.99
CA VAL A 301 -9.31 6.28 11.24
C VAL A 301 -8.62 5.35 10.25
N SER A 302 -8.05 5.94 9.21
CA SER A 302 -7.18 5.25 8.24
C SER A 302 -6.29 6.27 7.53
N THR A 303 -5.42 5.77 6.67
CA THR A 303 -4.71 6.57 5.66
C THR A 303 -5.28 6.32 4.26
N ALA A 304 -4.94 7.18 3.30
CA ALA A 304 -5.31 6.98 1.90
C ALA A 304 -4.65 5.72 1.32
N GLU A 305 -3.39 5.44 1.69
CA GLU A 305 -2.69 4.20 1.32
C GLU A 305 -3.47 2.97 1.80
N ASP A 306 -3.81 2.89 3.09
CA ASP A 306 -4.49 1.71 3.64
C ASP A 306 -5.92 1.56 3.08
N LEU A 307 -6.65 2.68 2.92
CA LEU A 307 -7.98 2.67 2.31
C LEU A 307 -7.96 2.20 0.85
N SER A 308 -6.90 2.51 0.10
CA SER A 308 -6.78 2.07 -1.29
C SER A 308 -6.73 0.53 -1.39
N VAL A 309 -6.05 -0.12 -0.43
CA VAL A 309 -5.99 -1.58 -0.33
C VAL A 309 -7.35 -2.16 0.05
N ILE A 310 -8.02 -1.58 1.06
CA ILE A 310 -9.36 -2.00 1.49
C ILE A 310 -10.36 -1.89 0.34
N ALA A 311 -10.38 -0.76 -0.35
CA ALA A 311 -11.31 -0.49 -1.43
C ALA A 311 -11.02 -1.38 -2.65
N ARG A 312 -9.74 -1.60 -3.00
CA ARG A 312 -9.36 -2.56 -4.04
C ARG A 312 -9.83 -3.97 -3.71
N GLU A 313 -9.72 -4.38 -2.45
CA GLU A 313 -10.13 -5.72 -2.01
C GLU A 313 -11.65 -5.89 -2.05
N VAL A 314 -12.40 -4.95 -1.45
CA VAL A 314 -13.87 -5.07 -1.35
C VAL A 314 -14.56 -4.99 -2.71
N PHE A 315 -14.02 -4.22 -3.66
CA PHE A 315 -14.54 -4.10 -5.02
C PHE A 315 -14.13 -5.26 -5.95
N ARG A 316 -13.56 -6.34 -5.42
CA ARG A 316 -13.46 -7.63 -6.14
C ARG A 316 -14.76 -8.43 -6.07
N ASN A 317 -15.60 -8.17 -5.07
CA ASN A 317 -16.85 -8.87 -4.88
C ASN A 317 -17.96 -8.25 -5.74
N MET A 318 -18.59 -9.05 -6.62
CA MET A 318 -19.60 -8.57 -7.56
C MET A 318 -20.90 -8.09 -6.89
N ASP A 319 -21.27 -8.61 -5.72
CA ASP A 319 -22.43 -8.10 -4.97
C ASP A 319 -22.13 -6.69 -4.43
N VAL A 320 -20.89 -6.43 -3.98
CA VAL A 320 -20.45 -5.09 -3.58
C VAL A 320 -20.46 -4.13 -4.76
N VAL A 321 -19.90 -4.54 -5.90
CA VAL A 321 -19.91 -3.72 -7.14
C VAL A 321 -21.35 -3.38 -7.52
N LYS A 322 -22.24 -4.37 -7.55
CA LYS A 322 -23.65 -4.17 -7.88
C LYS A 322 -24.33 -3.22 -6.91
N ALA A 323 -24.20 -3.42 -5.61
CA ALA A 323 -24.82 -2.57 -4.60
C ALA A 323 -24.26 -1.13 -4.64
N SER A 324 -22.94 -0.97 -4.70
CA SER A 324 -22.29 0.35 -4.71
C SER A 324 -22.57 1.18 -5.97
N THR A 325 -22.94 0.55 -7.08
CA THR A 325 -23.27 1.21 -8.36
C THR A 325 -24.78 1.29 -8.64
N THR A 326 -25.62 0.67 -7.81
CA THR A 326 -27.07 0.74 -7.94
C THR A 326 -27.56 2.14 -7.62
N ARG A 327 -28.17 2.84 -8.59
CA ARG A 327 -28.65 4.23 -8.45
C ARG A 327 -29.76 4.39 -7.41
N TRP A 328 -30.75 3.50 -7.45
CA TRP A 328 -31.89 3.48 -6.53
C TRP A 328 -32.17 2.06 -6.10
N TYR A 329 -32.34 1.85 -4.81
CA TYR A 329 -32.64 0.54 -4.24
C TYR A 329 -33.94 0.61 -3.45
N LYS A 330 -34.86 -0.32 -3.72
CA LYS A 330 -36.13 -0.41 -3.00
C LYS A 330 -36.00 -1.44 -1.89
N VAL A 331 -36.26 -1.02 -0.65
CA VAL A 331 -36.37 -1.91 0.50
C VAL A 331 -37.83 -2.08 0.88
N ALA A 332 -38.24 -3.31 1.16
CA ALA A 332 -39.58 -3.61 1.66
C ALA A 332 -39.48 -4.55 2.88
N PRO A 333 -40.11 -4.20 4.02
CA PRO A 333 -40.20 -5.11 5.15
C PRO A 333 -40.90 -6.43 4.78
N VAL A 334 -40.37 -7.53 5.32
CA VAL A 334 -40.98 -8.85 5.19
C VAL A 334 -42.28 -8.88 6.00
N GLY A 335 -43.36 -9.36 5.40
CA GLY A 335 -44.69 -9.40 6.04
C GLY A 335 -45.58 -8.19 5.75
N GLY A 336 -45.11 -7.23 4.94
CA GLY A 336 -45.87 -6.05 4.55
C GLY A 336 -45.47 -4.80 5.34
N GLY A 337 -45.84 -3.62 4.81
CA GLY A 337 -45.42 -2.33 5.35
C GLY A 337 -45.08 -1.34 4.23
N LEU A 338 -44.63 -0.13 4.61
CA LEU A 338 -44.19 0.86 3.64
C LEU A 338 -42.86 0.43 3.02
N SER A 339 -42.75 0.51 1.70
CA SER A 339 -41.47 0.37 1.00
C SER A 339 -40.74 1.70 0.95
N TYR A 340 -39.41 1.65 0.99
CA TYR A 340 -38.55 2.83 0.98
C TYR A 340 -37.59 2.77 -0.21
N TRP A 341 -37.48 3.89 -0.93
CA TRP A 341 -36.46 4.07 -1.95
C TRP A 341 -35.22 4.72 -1.35
N VAL A 342 -34.10 4.02 -1.46
CA VAL A 342 -32.78 4.49 -1.05
C VAL A 342 -32.07 5.02 -2.28
N LYS A 343 -31.76 6.31 -2.26
CA LYS A 343 -30.93 6.95 -3.30
C LYS A 343 -29.46 6.65 -3.02
N ASN A 344 -28.70 6.28 -4.06
CA ASN A 344 -27.26 6.09 -3.91
C ASN A 344 -26.58 7.41 -3.51
N THR A 345 -25.80 7.39 -2.44
CA THR A 345 -25.04 8.57 -2.01
C THR A 345 -24.04 9.04 -3.06
N SER A 346 -23.49 8.12 -3.86
CA SER A 346 -22.54 8.40 -4.94
C SER A 346 -23.20 8.81 -6.27
N MET A 347 -24.48 9.21 -6.28
CA MET A 347 -25.22 9.54 -7.51
C MET A 347 -24.45 10.54 -8.41
N LYS A 348 -23.81 11.56 -7.82
CA LYS A 348 -23.03 12.55 -8.57
C LYS A 348 -21.84 11.94 -9.32
N MET A 349 -21.25 10.84 -8.84
CA MET A 349 -20.25 10.08 -9.60
C MET A 349 -20.90 9.21 -10.67
N LEU A 350 -22.01 8.55 -10.35
CA LEU A 350 -22.73 7.66 -11.28
C LEU A 350 -23.34 8.42 -12.47
N ASP A 351 -23.53 9.73 -12.34
CA ASP A 351 -23.99 10.65 -13.39
C ASP A 351 -22.86 11.18 -14.29
N LYS A 352 -21.58 10.91 -13.96
CA LYS A 352 -20.44 11.30 -14.79
C LYS A 352 -20.28 10.33 -15.96
N ASP A 353 -19.62 10.79 -17.01
CA ASP A 353 -19.25 10.00 -18.19
C ASP A 353 -18.04 9.08 -17.89
N LEU A 354 -18.22 8.15 -16.96
CA LEU A 354 -17.24 7.13 -16.58
C LEU A 354 -17.96 5.82 -16.29
N TYR A 355 -17.34 4.70 -16.65
CA TYR A 355 -17.84 3.39 -16.24
C TYR A 355 -17.40 3.09 -14.80
N ILE A 356 -18.24 3.47 -13.84
CA ILE A 356 -18.00 3.27 -12.41
C ILE A 356 -18.20 1.80 -12.03
N THR A 357 -17.20 1.20 -11.39
CA THR A 357 -17.19 -0.19 -10.93
C THR A 357 -17.10 -0.33 -9.41
N GLY A 358 -17.22 0.77 -8.68
CA GLY A 358 -17.31 0.79 -7.22
C GLY A 358 -17.29 2.21 -6.70
N SER A 359 -18.07 2.53 -5.66
CA SER A 359 -18.01 3.85 -5.04
C SER A 359 -18.53 3.81 -3.60
N LYS A 360 -17.95 4.63 -2.73
CA LYS A 360 -18.48 4.87 -1.38
C LYS A 360 -18.11 6.26 -0.91
N THR A 361 -19.10 6.97 -0.37
CA THR A 361 -18.94 8.29 0.26
C THR A 361 -18.76 8.18 1.78
N GLY A 362 -18.23 9.22 2.40
CA GLY A 362 -18.26 9.41 3.84
C GLY A 362 -18.26 10.90 4.18
N TRP A 363 -18.96 11.26 5.25
CA TRP A 363 -18.90 12.61 5.82
C TRP A 363 -19.27 12.58 7.30
N THR A 364 -18.45 13.24 8.12
CA THR A 364 -18.76 13.75 9.46
C THR A 364 -18.11 15.14 9.57
N ASN A 365 -18.33 15.85 10.68
CA ASN A 365 -17.69 17.16 10.88
C ASN A 365 -16.17 17.01 11.00
N GLU A 366 -15.73 15.92 11.61
CA GLU A 366 -14.35 15.61 11.96
C GLU A 366 -13.58 15.02 10.77
N ALA A 367 -14.25 14.24 9.91
CA ALA A 367 -13.65 13.58 8.74
C ALA A 367 -13.62 14.45 7.47
N GLY A 368 -14.42 15.52 7.43
CA GLY A 368 -14.72 16.22 6.18
C GLY A 368 -15.37 15.31 5.14
N TYR A 369 -15.38 15.71 3.87
CA TYR A 369 -15.93 14.90 2.78
C TYR A 369 -14.91 13.88 2.27
N CYS A 370 -15.23 12.61 2.48
CA CYS A 370 -14.48 11.46 1.99
C CYS A 370 -15.19 10.79 0.80
N LEU A 371 -14.44 10.28 -0.16
CA LEU A 371 -14.98 9.52 -1.29
C LEU A 371 -13.91 8.60 -1.86
N VAL A 372 -14.28 7.34 -2.12
CA VAL A 372 -13.52 6.45 -2.98
C VAL A 372 -14.39 6.04 -4.16
N THR A 373 -13.82 6.02 -5.36
CA THR A 373 -14.48 5.56 -6.57
C THR A 373 -13.50 4.81 -7.46
N GLN A 374 -13.97 3.70 -8.01
CA GLN A 374 -13.27 2.90 -9.00
C GLN A 374 -13.99 3.03 -10.33
N ALA A 375 -13.24 3.26 -11.39
CA ALA A 375 -13.77 3.39 -12.74
C ALA A 375 -12.84 2.71 -13.74
N LYS A 376 -13.38 2.31 -14.90
CA LYS A 376 -12.57 1.73 -15.98
C LYS A 376 -12.92 2.30 -17.34
N ASN A 377 -11.97 2.14 -18.26
CA ASN A 377 -12.19 2.23 -19.71
C ASN A 377 -11.67 0.95 -20.38
N GLU A 378 -11.50 0.96 -21.70
CA GLU A 378 -11.02 -0.19 -22.47
C GLU A 378 -9.58 -0.61 -22.12
N ASN A 379 -8.76 0.31 -21.62
CA ASN A 379 -7.33 0.10 -21.40
C ASN A 379 -7.00 -0.26 -19.95
N ARG A 380 -7.71 0.33 -18.98
CA ARG A 380 -7.35 0.25 -17.56
C ARG A 380 -8.52 0.47 -16.61
N GLU A 381 -8.34 0.01 -15.38
CA GLU A 381 -9.24 0.25 -14.26
C GLU A 381 -8.48 0.91 -13.12
N VAL A 382 -9.00 2.04 -12.65
CA VAL A 382 -8.33 2.92 -11.71
C VAL A 382 -9.23 3.16 -10.51
N LEU A 383 -8.62 3.21 -9.34
CA LEU A 383 -9.24 3.58 -8.07
C LEU A 383 -8.70 4.95 -7.67
N ALA A 384 -9.58 5.90 -7.39
CA ALA A 384 -9.22 7.20 -6.84
C ALA A 384 -9.99 7.45 -5.56
N LEU A 385 -9.32 8.04 -4.57
CA LEU A 385 -9.94 8.41 -3.32
C LEU A 385 -9.43 9.74 -2.78
N VAL A 386 -10.28 10.40 -1.99
CA VAL A 386 -9.98 11.64 -1.26
C VAL A 386 -10.54 11.55 0.16
N MET A 387 -9.87 12.21 1.09
CA MET A 387 -10.23 12.33 2.51
C MET A 387 -10.11 13.80 2.95
N GLY A 388 -10.99 14.25 3.85
CA GLY A 388 -10.90 15.60 4.42
C GLY A 388 -11.18 16.74 3.43
N ALA A 389 -12.01 16.56 2.39
CA ALA A 389 -12.35 17.70 1.54
C ALA A 389 -13.27 18.69 2.28
N ALA A 390 -12.95 19.98 2.24
CA ALA A 390 -13.64 21.04 2.98
C ALA A 390 -15.06 21.37 2.47
N ILE A 391 -15.43 20.90 1.27
CA ILE A 391 -16.72 21.13 0.59
C ILE A 391 -17.11 19.81 -0.12
N THR A 392 -18.36 19.66 -0.60
CA THR A 392 -18.79 18.57 -1.50
C THR A 392 -18.05 18.54 -2.86
N LYS A 393 -16.85 19.13 -2.95
CA LYS A 393 -15.91 19.05 -4.07
C LYS A 393 -15.29 17.67 -4.22
N ASN A 394 -15.37 16.80 -3.21
CA ASN A 394 -14.89 15.42 -3.27
C ASN A 394 -15.27 14.69 -4.57
N TYR A 395 -16.49 14.92 -5.10
CA TYR A 395 -16.91 14.40 -6.41
C TYR A 395 -16.08 14.91 -7.59
N GLU A 396 -15.87 16.22 -7.68
CA GLU A 396 -15.10 16.83 -8.79
C GLU A 396 -13.61 16.52 -8.67
N GLU A 397 -13.10 16.43 -7.45
CA GLU A 397 -11.72 16.04 -7.16
C GLU A 397 -11.46 14.59 -7.56
N VAL A 398 -12.30 13.65 -7.12
CA VAL A 398 -12.21 12.23 -7.52
C VAL A 398 -12.45 12.06 -9.02
N TYR A 399 -13.40 12.79 -9.60
CA TYR A 399 -13.63 12.75 -11.05
C TYR A 399 -12.40 13.23 -11.84
N SER A 400 -11.78 14.34 -11.43
CA SER A 400 -10.54 14.85 -12.02
C SER A 400 -9.38 13.85 -11.89
N LEU A 401 -9.22 13.26 -10.70
CA LEU A 401 -8.22 12.22 -10.42
C LEU A 401 -8.41 11.01 -11.35
N LEU A 402 -9.64 10.51 -11.50
CA LEU A 402 -9.96 9.40 -12.40
C LEU A 402 -9.69 9.78 -13.86
N LYS A 403 -10.22 10.92 -14.32
CA LYS A 403 -10.13 11.32 -15.74
C LYS A 403 -8.69 11.55 -16.20
N LYS A 404 -7.80 12.05 -15.34
CA LYS A 404 -6.37 12.23 -15.68
C LYS A 404 -5.59 10.91 -15.71
N ASN A 405 -6.12 9.86 -15.11
CA ASN A 405 -5.42 8.59 -14.94
C ASN A 405 -6.08 7.41 -15.66
N LEU A 406 -7.27 7.56 -16.26
CA LEU A 406 -7.88 6.53 -17.10
C LEU A 406 -7.33 6.52 -18.52
#